data_AF-A0A2N1UK74-F1
#
_entry.id   AF-A0A2N1UK74-F1
#
_cell.length_a   1.000
_cell.length_b   1.000
_cell.length_c   1.000
_cell.angle_alpha   90.00
_cell.angle_beta   90.00
_cell.angle_gamma   90.00
#
_symmetry.space_group_name_H-M   'P 1'
#
loop_
_entity.id
_entity.type
_entity.pdbx_description
1 polymer ?
#
loop_
_entity_poly.entity_id
_entity_poly.type
_entity_poly.pdbx_seq_one_letter_code
_entity_poly.pdbx_strand_id
1 'polypeptide(L)' 'ALSVMEKHSITVLVVPDDRGRLEGIIHLHDILRKGIA' A
#
# COMPACT_ATOMS: atom_id res chain seq x y z
N ALA A 1 -1.16 -2.64 -5.87
CA ALA A 1 -1.48 -2.20 -4.49
C ALA A 1 -2.92 -1.69 -4.36
N LEU A 2 -3.36 -0.69 -5.15
CA LEU A 2 -4.70 -0.09 -5.06
C LEU A 2 -5.86 -1.11 -5.07
N SER A 3 -5.93 -1.98 -6.08
CA SER A 3 -7.00 -3.00 -6.16
C SER A 3 -7.05 -3.95 -4.94
N VAL A 4 -5.89 -4.27 -4.34
CA VAL A 4 -5.83 -5.08 -3.11
C VAL A 4 -6.39 -4.29 -1.93
N MET A 5 -6.03 -3.02 -1.81
CA MET A 5 -6.54 -2.12 -0.78
C MET A 5 -8.05 -1.94 -0.87
N GLU A 6 -8.58 -1.70 -2.08
CA GLU A 6 -10.02 -1.56 -2.35
C GLU A 6 -10.78 -2.84 -1.98
N LYS A 7 -10.30 -4.00 -2.45
CA LYS A 7 -10.92 -5.30 -2.16
C LYS A 7 -11.06 -5.58 -0.66
N HIS A 8 -10.09 -5.14 0.15
CA HIS A 8 -10.09 -5.37 1.60
C HIS A 8 -10.55 -4.16 2.41
N SER A 9 -10.95 -3.05 1.75
CA SER A 9 -11.34 -1.80 2.40
C SER A 9 -10.29 -1.27 3.41
N ILE A 10 -9.00 -1.40 3.06
CA ILE A 10 -7.87 -0.91 3.85
C ILE A 10 -7.20 0.28 3.17
N THR A 11 -6.65 1.20 3.95
CA THR A 11 -5.97 2.41 3.44
C THR A 11 -4.45 2.35 3.53
N VAL A 12 -3.91 1.29 4.16
CA VAL A 12 -2.48 1.06 4.35
C VAL A 12 -2.17 -0.40 4.03
N LEU A 13 -1.06 -0.63 3.34
CA LEU A 13 -0.54 -1.97 3.05
C LEU A 13 0.88 -2.08 3.58
N VAL A 14 1.14 -3.16 4.32
CA VAL A 14 2.49 -3.49 4.81
C VAL A 14 3.27 -4.20 3.71
N VAL A 15 4.54 -3.82 3.56
CA VAL A 15 5.49 -4.46 2.65
C VAL A 15 6.53 -5.18 3.51
N PRO A 16 6.51 -6.53 3.55
CA PRO A 16 7.53 -7.30 4.22
C PRO A 16 8.78 -7.49 3.35
N ASP A 17 9.93 -7.69 3.99
CA ASP A 17 11.16 -8.17 3.34
C ASP A 17 11.09 -9.68 3.02
N ASP A 18 12.16 -10.22 2.46
CA ASP A 18 12.31 -11.64 2.13
C ASP A 18 12.28 -12.59 3.34
N ARG A 19 12.44 -12.06 4.55
CA ARG A 19 12.38 -12.78 5.83
C ARG A 19 11.06 -12.56 6.57
N GLY A 20 10.09 -11.86 5.95
CA GLY A 20 8.78 -11.58 6.54
C GLY A 20 8.78 -10.47 7.60
N ARG A 21 9.86 -9.69 7.71
CA ARG A 21 9.93 -8.52 8.62
C ARG A 21 9.42 -7.28 7.92
N LEU A 22 8.97 -6.29 8.69
CA LEU A 22 8.50 -5.03 8.15
C LEU A 22 9.64 -4.28 7.42
N GLU A 23 9.53 -4.14 6.10
CA GLU A 23 10.44 -3.31 5.29
C GLU A 23 9.86 -1.90 5.10
N GLY A 24 8.52 -1.80 4.98
CA GLY A 24 7.85 -0.51 4.83
C GLY A 24 6.34 -0.60 4.76
N ILE A 25 5.71 0.56 4.51
CA ILE A 25 4.26 0.69 4.33
C ILE A 25 3.92 1.55 3.12
N ILE A 26 2.77 1.29 2.51
CA ILE A 26 2.22 2.07 1.42
C ILE A 26 0.87 2.64 1.88
N HIS A 27 0.71 3.96 1.82
CA HIS A 27 -0.60 4.59 2.05
C HIS A 27 -1.35 4.76 0.73
N LEU A 28 -2.66 4.56 0.78
CA LEU A 28 -3.56 4.81 -0.34
C LEU A 28 -3.45 6.25 -0.85
N HIS A 29 -3.34 7.23 0.05
CA HIS A 29 -3.21 8.64 -0.31
C HIS A 29 -1.97 8.95 -1.17
N ASP A 30 -0.86 8.24 -0.94
CA ASP A 30 0.36 8.43 -1.72
C ASP A 30 0.19 7.91 -3.15
N ILE A 31 -0.55 6.82 -3.32
CA ILE A 31 -0.91 6.28 -4.64
C ILE A 31 -1.83 7.26 -5.37
N LEU A 32 -2.86 7.76 -4.69
CA LEU A 32 -3.80 8.73 -5.28
C LEU A 32 -3.08 10.00 -5.72
N ARG A 33 -2.21 10.57 -4.88
CA ARG A 33 -1.41 11.78 -5.22
C ARG A 33 -0.49 11.60 -6.42
N LYS A 34 0.01 10.38 -6.68
CA LYS A 34 0.85 10.09 -7.87
C LYS A 34 0.05 9.82 -9.14
N GLY A 35 -1.23 9.44 -9.03
CA GLY A 35 -2.12 9.16 -10.17
C GLY A 35 -2.85 10.38 -10.72
N ILE A 36 -2.81 11.51 -10.01
CA ILE A 36 -3.31 12.81 -10.49
C ILE A 36 -2.08 13.68 -10.82
N ALA A 37 -1.72 13.69 -12.10
CA ALA A 37 -0.83 14.65 -12.73
C ALA A 37 -1.53 15.18 -13.99
#